data_AF-A0A941WPW8-F1
#
_entry.id   AF-A0A941WPW8-F1
#
_cell.length_a   1.000
_cell.length_b   1.000
_cell.length_c   1.000
_cell.angle_alpha   90.00
_cell.angle_beta   90.00
_cell.angle_gamma   90.00
#
_symmetry.space_group_name_H-M   'P 1'
#
loop_
_entity.id
_entity.type
_entity.pdbx_description
1 polymer ?
#
loop_
_entity_poly.entity_id
_entity_poly.type
_entity_poly.pdbx_seq_one_letter_code
_entity_poly.pdbx_strand_id
1 'polypeptide(L)'
;MKKSVLFVSAALMMCYFTSCGGGKKTDEAAADATAEAKTEAAVPEYKLLDLPTVDLSKFPKDADGWITMFDGKTLNGWRGYDRTDVPNAWEVNDGAIHIKGSGAGEAGAKDGGDLVFAHKFKNFELEWEWKVAKGANSGVFIMIQEVEGQPSYISAPEFQILDNANHPDAKLGKDGNRMSASLYDMIPAKPQNSKPFGEWNKSKIMCYKGTVVHYQNDEPVVEYHLWTQQWKEMLDKSKFSKDKWPLAYELLLNCGGPNKEGFIGLQDHGDDVWYRNIKIKILD
;
A
#
# COMPACT_ATOMS: atom_id res chain seq x y z
N MET A 1 62.23 -22.74 21.02
CA MET A 1 62.55 -22.73 19.57
C MET A 1 62.30 -21.33 19.03
N LYS A 2 63.33 -20.74 18.41
CA LYS A 2 63.40 -19.53 17.55
C LYS A 2 62.75 -18.24 18.13
N LYS A 3 63.56 -17.34 18.73
CA LYS A 3 64.36 -16.25 18.09
C LYS A 3 63.45 -15.18 17.43
N SER A 4 63.60 -13.87 17.58
CA SER A 4 64.49 -12.97 18.32
C SER A 4 64.08 -11.53 17.91
N VAL A 5 64.17 -10.59 18.87
CA VAL A 5 64.70 -9.21 18.74
C VAL A 5 63.97 -8.23 17.78
N LEU A 6 63.22 -7.23 18.30
CA LEU A 6 63.64 -5.88 18.77
C LEU A 6 64.31 -5.01 17.69
N PHE A 7 63.69 -3.88 17.29
CA PHE A 7 64.10 -2.52 17.67
C PHE A 7 63.36 -1.43 16.86
N VAL A 8 62.68 -0.57 17.63
CA VAL A 8 62.48 0.89 17.54
C VAL A 8 63.23 1.63 16.40
N SER A 9 62.55 2.54 15.71
CA SER A 9 63.05 3.91 15.47
C SER A 9 61.96 4.88 15.02
N ALA A 10 62.03 6.07 15.62
CA ALA A 10 61.24 7.26 15.41
C ALA A 10 61.78 8.11 14.25
N ALA A 11 60.97 9.04 13.71
CA ALA A 11 61.35 10.46 13.53
C ALA A 11 60.25 11.25 12.80
N LEU A 12 59.94 12.42 13.36
CA LEU A 12 59.25 13.55 12.72
C LEU A 12 60.11 14.16 11.60
N MET A 13 59.47 14.77 10.59
CA MET A 13 59.79 16.14 10.16
C MET A 13 58.71 16.71 9.22
N MET A 14 58.16 17.87 9.60
CA MET A 14 57.52 18.82 8.69
C MET A 14 58.60 19.53 7.85
N CYS A 15 58.26 19.90 6.61
CA CYS A 15 58.70 21.17 6.00
C CYS A 15 57.74 21.58 4.89
N TYR A 16 57.20 22.79 5.01
CA TYR A 16 56.56 23.58 3.97
C TYR A 16 57.60 24.07 2.96
N PHE A 17 57.26 24.14 1.66
CA PHE A 17 57.70 25.23 0.78
C PHE A 17 56.70 25.47 -0.34
N THR A 18 56.25 26.72 -0.44
CA THR A 18 55.59 27.35 -1.59
C THR A 18 56.61 27.74 -2.65
N SER A 19 56.31 27.57 -3.93
CA SER A 19 56.99 28.27 -5.03
C SER A 19 56.03 28.53 -6.19
N CYS A 20 55.93 29.80 -6.58
CA CYS A 20 55.31 30.26 -7.83
C CYS A 20 56.28 30.11 -9.00
N GLY A 21 55.77 29.93 -10.23
CA GLY A 21 56.54 30.25 -11.44
C GLY A 21 56.18 29.47 -12.71
N GLY A 22 55.46 30.14 -13.61
CA GLY A 22 55.83 30.23 -15.04
C GLY A 22 55.73 28.99 -15.94
N GLY A 23 54.58 28.87 -16.61
CA GLY A 23 54.44 28.63 -18.05
C GLY A 23 55.21 27.50 -18.74
N LYS A 24 54.47 26.48 -19.21
CA LYS A 24 54.55 25.99 -20.59
C LYS A 24 53.34 25.12 -20.91
N LYS A 25 52.76 25.37 -22.09
CA LYS A 25 51.70 24.57 -22.70
C LYS A 25 52.14 23.12 -22.86
N THR A 26 51.31 22.21 -22.40
CA THR A 26 51.23 20.83 -22.88
C THR A 26 49.76 20.54 -23.12
N ASP A 27 49.46 20.10 -24.34
CA ASP A 27 48.15 19.70 -24.81
C ASP A 27 47.59 18.59 -23.90
N GLU A 28 46.50 18.88 -23.19
CA GLU A 28 45.63 17.87 -22.61
C GLU A 28 44.30 17.92 -23.35
N ALA A 29 43.99 16.80 -24.00
CA ALA A 29 42.71 16.54 -24.62
C ALA A 29 41.59 16.80 -23.61
N ALA A 30 40.65 17.66 -23.97
CA ALA A 30 39.37 17.78 -23.28
C ALA A 30 38.68 16.41 -23.37
N ALA A 31 38.67 15.68 -22.25
CA ALA A 31 37.75 14.58 -22.06
C ALA A 31 36.34 15.19 -22.07
N ASP A 32 35.64 14.93 -23.17
CA ASP A 32 34.23 15.25 -23.35
C ASP A 32 33.46 14.48 -22.28
N ALA A 33 33.14 15.15 -21.18
CA ALA A 33 32.18 14.67 -20.22
C ALA A 33 30.79 14.88 -20.85
N THR A 34 30.42 13.95 -21.73
CA THR A 34 29.03 13.76 -22.11
C THR A 34 28.28 13.36 -20.84
N ALA A 35 27.71 14.35 -20.16
CA ALA A 35 26.61 14.12 -19.26
C ALA A 35 25.52 13.44 -20.10
N GLU A 36 25.39 12.12 -19.94
CA GLU A 36 24.20 11.41 -20.39
C GLU A 36 23.02 12.08 -19.72
N ALA A 37 22.36 12.96 -20.46
CA ALA A 37 21.02 13.41 -20.13
C ALA A 37 20.19 12.13 -20.11
N LYS A 38 19.97 11.58 -18.91
CA LYS A 38 18.96 10.56 -18.67
C LYS A 38 17.66 11.18 -19.15
N THR A 39 17.22 10.77 -20.33
CA THR A 39 15.87 11.02 -20.82
C THR A 39 14.95 10.54 -19.71
N GLU A 40 14.27 11.47 -19.04
CA GLU A 40 13.23 11.12 -18.09
C GLU A 40 12.24 10.23 -18.85
N ALA A 41 12.15 8.96 -18.46
CA ALA A 41 11.22 8.03 -19.07
C ALA A 41 9.83 8.66 -19.05
N ALA A 42 9.18 8.71 -20.21
CA ALA A 42 7.85 9.28 -20.35
C ALA A 42 6.89 8.63 -19.35
N VAL A 43 6.10 9.47 -18.70
CA VAL A 43 5.02 9.09 -17.80
C VAL A 43 4.04 8.19 -18.57
N PRO A 44 3.78 6.95 -18.14
CA PRO A 44 2.83 6.07 -18.82
C PRO A 44 1.46 6.73 -18.99
N GLU A 45 0.90 6.70 -20.19
CA GLU A 45 -0.47 7.17 -20.42
C GLU A 45 -1.48 6.18 -19.82
N TYR A 46 -2.51 6.70 -19.14
CA TYR A 46 -3.61 5.92 -18.61
C TYR A 46 -4.91 6.72 -18.63
N LYS A 47 -6.03 6.01 -18.57
CA LYS A 47 -7.37 6.60 -18.51
C LYS A 47 -8.03 6.24 -17.18
N LEU A 48 -8.45 7.27 -16.45
CA LEU A 48 -9.32 7.10 -15.29
C LEU A 48 -10.77 6.92 -15.75
N LEU A 49 -11.46 6.00 -15.11
CA LEU A 49 -12.88 5.78 -15.34
C LEU A 49 -13.71 6.79 -14.55
N ASP A 50 -14.81 7.24 -15.18
CA ASP A 50 -15.81 8.12 -14.58
C ASP A 50 -17.09 7.33 -14.33
N LEU A 51 -17.05 6.46 -13.33
CA LEU A 51 -18.16 5.60 -12.93
C LEU A 51 -19.04 6.28 -11.86
N PRO A 52 -20.34 5.93 -11.78
CA PRO A 52 -21.25 6.52 -10.81
C PRO A 52 -20.73 6.43 -9.37
N THR A 53 -20.94 7.52 -8.63
CA THR A 53 -20.65 7.63 -7.19
C THR A 53 -21.93 7.83 -6.40
N VAL A 54 -21.88 7.50 -5.11
CA VAL A 54 -22.99 7.72 -4.19
C VAL A 54 -22.86 9.06 -3.46
N ASP A 55 -24.02 9.64 -3.19
CA ASP A 55 -24.16 10.80 -2.33
C ASP A 55 -24.07 10.35 -0.86
N LEU A 56 -22.93 10.64 -0.23
CA LEU A 56 -22.62 10.24 1.14
C LEU A 56 -23.61 10.81 2.17
N SER A 57 -24.29 11.93 1.86
CA SER A 57 -25.29 12.53 2.76
C SER A 57 -26.54 11.66 2.97
N LYS A 58 -26.76 10.67 2.11
CA LYS A 58 -27.87 9.71 2.22
C LYS A 58 -27.59 8.55 3.17
N PHE A 59 -26.36 8.41 3.64
CA PHE A 59 -25.97 7.34 4.56
C PHE A 59 -26.15 7.80 6.01
N PRO A 60 -26.58 6.90 6.93
CA PRO A 60 -26.73 7.25 8.33
C PRO A 60 -25.43 7.78 8.91
N LYS A 61 -25.52 8.93 9.60
CA LYS A 61 -24.40 9.54 10.31
C LYS A 61 -24.75 9.69 11.79
N ASP A 62 -23.89 9.19 12.67
CA ASP A 62 -24.08 9.33 14.11
C ASP A 62 -23.62 10.71 14.64
N ALA A 63 -23.81 10.93 15.95
CA ALA A 63 -23.47 12.19 16.59
C ALA A 63 -21.96 12.47 16.64
N ASP A 64 -21.13 11.43 16.57
CA ASP A 64 -19.67 11.52 16.56
C ASP A 64 -19.11 11.70 15.14
N GLY A 65 -19.99 11.72 14.13
CA GLY A 65 -19.67 11.94 12.73
C GLY A 65 -19.31 10.68 11.95
N TRP A 66 -19.53 9.48 12.51
CA TRP A 66 -19.35 8.23 11.76
C TRP A 66 -20.51 7.99 10.82
N ILE A 67 -20.18 7.69 9.58
CA ILE A 67 -21.09 7.37 8.49
C ILE A 67 -21.08 5.86 8.29
N THR A 68 -22.25 5.23 8.37
CA THR A 68 -22.41 3.79 8.13
C THR A 68 -22.24 3.49 6.64
N MET A 69 -21.19 2.74 6.26
CA MET A 69 -20.94 2.34 4.87
C MET A 69 -21.61 1.01 4.51
N PHE A 70 -22.00 0.22 5.50
CA PHE A 70 -22.71 -1.04 5.32
C PHE A 70 -23.77 -1.21 6.41
N ASP A 71 -25.02 -1.39 5.99
CA ASP A 71 -26.20 -1.44 6.86
C ASP A 71 -26.50 -2.84 7.45
N GLY A 72 -25.66 -3.83 7.14
CA GLY A 72 -25.86 -5.22 7.55
C GLY A 72 -26.85 -6.00 6.67
N LYS A 73 -27.38 -5.42 5.60
CA LYS A 73 -28.51 -5.96 4.84
C LYS A 73 -28.35 -5.88 3.33
N THR A 74 -27.76 -4.80 2.84
CA THR A 74 -27.67 -4.48 1.42
C THR A 74 -26.25 -4.03 1.06
N LEU A 75 -25.90 -4.17 -0.21
CA LEU A 75 -24.66 -3.65 -0.77
C LEU A 75 -24.88 -2.25 -1.36
N ASN A 76 -25.86 -1.49 -0.84
CA ASN A 76 -26.09 -0.10 -1.22
C ASN A 76 -24.83 0.72 -0.96
N GLY A 77 -24.39 1.49 -1.97
CA GLY A 77 -23.11 2.21 -1.91
C GLY A 77 -21.93 1.46 -2.48
N TRP A 78 -22.05 0.15 -2.67
CA TRP A 78 -20.99 -0.70 -3.19
C TRP A 78 -21.25 -1.11 -4.64
N ARG A 79 -20.16 -1.31 -5.39
CA ARG A 79 -20.15 -1.88 -6.74
C ARG A 79 -18.81 -2.55 -6.97
N GLY A 80 -18.67 -3.34 -8.04
CA GLY A 80 -17.36 -3.84 -8.44
C GLY A 80 -16.45 -2.70 -8.93
N TYR A 81 -15.15 -2.86 -8.71
CA TYR A 81 -14.12 -2.07 -9.37
C TYR A 81 -14.22 -2.22 -10.90
N ASP A 82 -14.13 -1.12 -11.65
CA ASP A 82 -14.22 -1.11 -13.14
C ASP A 82 -15.58 -1.64 -13.67
N ARG A 83 -16.65 -1.50 -12.86
CA ARG A 83 -18.03 -1.84 -13.28
C ARG A 83 -19.07 -1.08 -12.46
N THR A 84 -20.32 -1.12 -12.92
CA THR A 84 -21.44 -0.36 -12.33
C THR A 84 -22.35 -1.19 -11.42
N ASP A 85 -22.25 -2.52 -11.50
CA ASP A 85 -23.01 -3.47 -10.72
C ASP A 85 -22.15 -4.13 -9.64
N VAL A 86 -22.81 -4.82 -8.70
CA VAL A 86 -22.13 -5.67 -7.71
C VAL A 86 -21.87 -7.04 -8.34
N PRO A 87 -20.62 -7.55 -8.34
CA PRO A 87 -20.33 -8.89 -8.83
C PRO A 87 -21.06 -9.97 -8.02
N ASN A 88 -21.55 -11.03 -8.67
CA ASN A 88 -22.32 -12.09 -8.00
C ASN A 88 -21.53 -12.90 -6.97
N ALA A 89 -20.20 -12.81 -6.96
CA ALA A 89 -19.36 -13.41 -5.93
C ALA A 89 -19.49 -12.72 -4.57
N TRP A 90 -19.91 -11.45 -4.55
CA TRP A 90 -20.18 -10.68 -3.34
C TRP A 90 -21.63 -10.81 -2.91
N GLU A 91 -21.85 -11.09 -1.63
CA GLU A 91 -23.19 -11.23 -1.06
C GLU A 91 -23.25 -10.67 0.37
N VAL A 92 -24.46 -10.55 0.89
CA VAL A 92 -24.67 -10.32 2.32
C VAL A 92 -24.93 -11.67 2.99
N ASN A 93 -24.05 -12.07 3.89
CA ASN A 93 -24.11 -13.32 4.63
C ASN A 93 -24.09 -13.00 6.14
N ASP A 94 -25.20 -13.29 6.84
CA ASP A 94 -25.34 -13.10 8.29
C ASP A 94 -24.88 -11.72 8.79
N GLY A 95 -25.37 -10.65 8.15
CA GLY A 95 -25.04 -9.28 8.54
C GLY A 95 -23.62 -8.84 8.19
N ALA A 96 -22.94 -9.55 7.28
CA ALA A 96 -21.61 -9.22 6.78
C ALA A 96 -21.58 -9.20 5.24
N ILE A 97 -20.78 -8.32 4.65
CA ILE A 97 -20.36 -8.43 3.26
C ILE A 97 -19.43 -9.64 3.16
N HIS A 98 -19.70 -10.55 2.24
CA HIS A 98 -18.99 -11.81 2.07
C HIS A 98 -18.55 -11.98 0.62
N ILE A 99 -17.26 -12.23 0.40
CA ILE A 99 -16.76 -12.74 -0.88
C ILE A 99 -16.76 -14.27 -0.83
N LYS A 100 -17.47 -14.91 -1.75
CA LYS A 100 -17.48 -16.37 -1.86
C LYS A 100 -16.16 -16.87 -2.44
N GLY A 101 -15.52 -17.79 -1.72
CA GLY A 101 -14.27 -18.41 -2.14
C GLY A 101 -14.43 -19.18 -3.46
N SER A 102 -13.57 -18.86 -4.44
CA SER A 102 -13.43 -19.60 -5.70
C SER A 102 -12.30 -20.65 -5.64
N GLY A 103 -11.37 -20.50 -4.69
CA GLY A 103 -10.11 -21.25 -4.60
C GLY A 103 -9.09 -20.88 -5.68
N ALA A 104 -9.29 -19.78 -6.42
CA ALA A 104 -8.46 -19.42 -7.56
C ALA A 104 -7.35 -18.39 -7.25
N GLY A 105 -7.18 -17.99 -5.99
CA GLY A 105 -6.18 -17.01 -5.57
C GLY A 105 -6.39 -15.65 -6.26
N GLU A 106 -5.31 -15.03 -6.73
CA GLU A 106 -5.32 -13.72 -7.42
C GLU A 106 -6.25 -13.66 -8.66
N ALA A 107 -6.64 -14.80 -9.24
CA ALA A 107 -7.60 -14.81 -10.34
C ALA A 107 -9.04 -14.44 -9.90
N GLY A 108 -9.33 -14.49 -8.59
CA GLY A 108 -10.64 -14.18 -8.01
C GLY A 108 -11.73 -15.15 -8.43
N ALA A 109 -12.99 -14.78 -8.19
CA ALA A 109 -14.15 -15.52 -8.65
C ALA A 109 -14.54 -15.15 -10.10
N LYS A 110 -15.16 -16.10 -10.82
CA LYS A 110 -15.55 -15.94 -12.25
C LYS A 110 -16.42 -14.71 -12.54
N ASP A 111 -17.26 -14.31 -11.59
CA ASP A 111 -17.99 -13.04 -11.58
C ASP A 111 -17.78 -12.35 -10.24
N GLY A 112 -16.50 -12.18 -9.91
CA GLY A 112 -16.00 -11.48 -8.74
C GLY A 112 -15.24 -10.22 -9.14
N GLY A 113 -14.01 -10.11 -8.64
CA GLY A 113 -13.22 -8.89 -8.67
C GLY A 113 -13.48 -8.03 -7.44
N ASP A 114 -12.63 -7.03 -7.25
CA ASP A 114 -12.64 -6.20 -6.04
C ASP A 114 -13.93 -5.39 -5.93
N LEU A 115 -14.39 -5.18 -4.70
CA LEU A 115 -15.57 -4.37 -4.39
C LEU A 115 -15.12 -2.99 -3.93
N VAL A 116 -15.78 -1.92 -4.39
CA VAL A 116 -15.50 -0.54 -3.96
C VAL A 116 -16.74 0.12 -3.39
N PHE A 117 -16.58 0.89 -2.31
CA PHE A 117 -17.59 1.85 -1.90
C PHE A 117 -17.47 3.07 -2.82
N ALA A 118 -18.53 3.37 -3.56
CA ALA A 118 -18.53 4.32 -4.67
C ALA A 118 -18.50 5.79 -4.22
N HIS A 119 -17.61 6.15 -3.30
CA HIS A 119 -17.37 7.53 -2.87
C HIS A 119 -15.86 7.69 -2.62
N LYS A 120 -15.26 8.76 -3.16
CA LYS A 120 -13.82 9.03 -2.94
C LYS A 120 -13.62 9.73 -1.60
N PHE A 121 -12.64 9.29 -0.83
CA PHE A 121 -12.28 9.86 0.46
C PHE A 121 -10.86 10.39 0.43
N LYS A 122 -10.63 11.48 1.18
CA LYS A 122 -9.33 12.17 1.27
C LYS A 122 -8.70 11.99 2.64
N ASN A 123 -9.32 12.57 3.66
CA ASN A 123 -8.91 12.47 5.05
C ASN A 123 -10.02 11.77 5.83
N PHE A 124 -9.72 10.66 6.49
CA PHE A 124 -10.73 9.83 7.14
C PHE A 124 -10.16 8.94 8.25
N GLU A 125 -11.06 8.50 9.13
CA GLU A 125 -10.89 7.24 9.87
C GLU A 125 -11.91 6.22 9.35
N LEU A 126 -11.43 5.05 8.92
CA LEU A 126 -12.25 3.90 8.51
C LEU A 126 -12.17 2.85 9.61
N GLU A 127 -13.31 2.36 10.10
CA GLU A 127 -13.39 1.22 11.02
C GLU A 127 -14.21 0.09 10.40
N TRP A 128 -13.76 -1.15 10.62
CA TRP A 128 -14.49 -2.35 10.23
C TRP A 128 -14.09 -3.55 11.10
N GLU A 129 -14.90 -4.59 11.04
CA GLU A 129 -14.54 -5.91 11.52
C GLU A 129 -14.42 -6.88 10.36
N TRP A 130 -13.49 -7.83 10.47
CA TRP A 130 -13.27 -8.85 9.45
C TRP A 130 -13.05 -10.23 10.07
N LYS A 131 -13.44 -11.27 9.33
CA LYS A 131 -13.27 -12.68 9.66
C LYS A 131 -12.85 -13.41 8.39
N VAL A 132 -11.89 -14.34 8.52
CA VAL A 132 -11.37 -15.15 7.41
C VAL A 132 -11.66 -16.63 7.63
N ALA A 133 -11.88 -17.38 6.55
CA ALA A 133 -11.81 -18.83 6.58
C ALA A 133 -10.36 -19.31 6.80
N LYS A 134 -10.20 -20.62 7.09
CA LYS A 134 -8.87 -21.20 7.30
C LYS A 134 -8.04 -21.08 6.01
N GLY A 135 -6.89 -20.43 6.12
CA GLY A 135 -5.97 -20.20 5.02
C GLY A 135 -6.47 -19.19 3.99
N ALA A 136 -7.44 -18.33 4.33
CA ALA A 136 -7.96 -17.34 3.39
C ALA A 136 -7.10 -16.07 3.32
N ASN A 137 -7.15 -15.42 2.15
CA ASN A 137 -6.53 -14.15 1.82
C ASN A 137 -7.55 -13.15 1.26
N SER A 138 -7.36 -11.87 1.55
CA SER A 138 -8.06 -10.73 0.97
C SER A 138 -7.29 -9.46 1.38
N GLY A 139 -7.89 -8.29 1.19
CA GLY A 139 -7.25 -7.01 1.47
C GLY A 139 -8.28 -5.90 1.57
N VAL A 140 -7.92 -4.84 2.30
CA VAL A 140 -8.66 -3.58 2.28
C VAL A 140 -7.77 -2.52 1.65
N PHE A 141 -8.24 -1.97 0.54
CA PHE A 141 -7.56 -0.92 -0.20
C PHE A 141 -8.07 0.45 0.20
N ILE A 142 -7.17 1.43 0.20
CA ILE A 142 -7.51 2.85 0.33
C ILE A 142 -6.97 3.64 -0.88
N MET A 143 -7.56 4.80 -1.15
CA MET A 143 -7.08 5.73 -2.18
C MET A 143 -7.14 5.20 -3.62
N ILE A 144 -7.94 4.16 -3.88
CA ILE A 144 -8.08 3.56 -5.22
C ILE A 144 -8.45 4.62 -6.26
N GLN A 145 -7.72 4.62 -7.37
CA GLN A 145 -8.12 5.20 -8.65
C GLN A 145 -8.55 4.07 -9.59
N GLU A 146 -9.70 4.21 -10.22
CA GLU A 146 -10.16 3.24 -11.23
C GLU A 146 -9.50 3.55 -12.57
N VAL A 147 -8.50 2.74 -12.92
CA VAL A 147 -7.71 2.88 -14.14
C VAL A 147 -8.16 1.79 -15.12
N GLU A 148 -8.59 2.19 -16.31
CA GLU A 148 -9.16 1.29 -17.32
C GLU A 148 -8.25 0.09 -17.59
N GLY A 149 -8.77 -1.13 -17.38
CA GLY A 149 -8.05 -2.37 -17.67
C GLY A 149 -6.88 -2.68 -16.74
N GLN A 150 -6.77 -2.02 -15.58
CA GLN A 150 -5.73 -2.29 -14.58
C GLN A 150 -6.34 -2.80 -13.28
N PRO A 151 -5.63 -3.65 -12.51
CA PRO A 151 -6.12 -4.12 -11.21
C PRO A 151 -6.17 -2.99 -10.17
N SER A 152 -7.08 -3.07 -9.19
CA SER A 152 -7.28 -2.00 -8.20
C SER A 152 -6.02 -1.65 -7.40
N TYR A 153 -5.22 -2.67 -7.03
CA TYR A 153 -3.98 -2.54 -6.26
C TYR A 153 -2.87 -1.76 -6.97
N ILE A 154 -3.03 -1.45 -8.27
CA ILE A 154 -2.04 -0.64 -9.02
C ILE A 154 -1.90 0.78 -8.47
N SER A 155 -2.95 1.29 -7.82
CA SER A 155 -3.05 2.69 -7.36
C SER A 155 -3.19 2.85 -5.85
N ALA A 156 -3.35 1.74 -5.12
CA ALA A 156 -3.85 1.73 -3.76
C ALA A 156 -2.91 1.01 -2.78
N PRO A 157 -2.59 1.65 -1.63
CA PRO A 157 -2.06 0.93 -0.47
C PRO A 157 -3.05 -0.14 0.01
N GLU A 158 -2.51 -1.28 0.46
CA GLU A 158 -3.28 -2.44 0.90
C GLU A 158 -3.03 -2.74 2.38
N PHE A 159 -4.10 -2.71 3.17
CA PHE A 159 -4.15 -3.34 4.48
C PHE A 159 -4.40 -4.83 4.27
N GLN A 160 -3.43 -5.65 4.63
CA GLN A 160 -3.51 -7.08 4.40
C GLN A 160 -4.56 -7.76 5.29
N ILE A 161 -5.37 -8.66 4.72
CA ILE A 161 -6.34 -9.50 5.44
C ILE A 161 -5.97 -10.97 5.22
N LEU A 162 -5.52 -11.66 6.27
CA LEU A 162 -4.93 -12.98 6.10
C LEU A 162 -5.13 -13.88 7.32
N ASP A 163 -5.36 -15.17 7.07
CA ASP A 163 -5.03 -16.21 8.05
C ASP A 163 -3.51 -16.43 8.11
N ASN A 164 -2.86 -15.70 9.01
CA ASN A 164 -1.40 -15.71 9.19
C ASN A 164 -0.83 -17.10 9.50
N ALA A 165 -1.61 -17.99 10.10
CA ALA A 165 -1.12 -19.30 10.53
C ALA A 165 -1.11 -20.33 9.40
N ASN A 166 -2.02 -20.20 8.43
CA ASN A 166 -2.26 -21.24 7.42
C ASN A 166 -1.98 -20.79 5.99
N HIS A 167 -2.15 -19.51 5.64
CA HIS A 167 -1.89 -19.06 4.27
C HIS A 167 -0.37 -18.97 4.02
N PRO A 168 0.15 -19.54 2.91
CA PRO A 168 1.59 -19.61 2.66
C PRO A 168 2.25 -18.24 2.52
N ASP A 169 1.53 -17.23 2.02
CA ASP A 169 2.07 -15.89 1.78
C ASP A 169 2.52 -15.15 3.05
N ALA A 170 2.00 -15.57 4.23
CA ALA A 170 2.47 -15.09 5.53
C ALA A 170 3.99 -15.30 5.74
N LYS A 171 4.60 -16.25 5.00
CA LYS A 171 6.02 -16.61 5.07
C LYS A 171 6.87 -16.11 3.90
N LEU A 172 6.25 -15.54 2.86
CA LEU A 172 6.93 -15.15 1.63
C LEU A 172 7.46 -13.70 1.66
N GLY A 173 6.95 -12.90 2.59
CA GLY A 173 7.42 -11.54 2.83
C GLY A 173 8.74 -11.44 3.59
N LYS A 174 9.14 -10.20 3.88
CA LYS A 174 10.26 -9.88 4.76
C LYS A 174 9.73 -9.47 6.13
N ASP A 175 10.25 -10.06 7.20
CA ASP A 175 9.92 -9.73 8.58
C ASP A 175 8.40 -9.72 8.88
N GLY A 176 7.63 -10.57 8.19
CA GLY A 176 6.18 -10.68 8.34
C GLY A 176 5.36 -9.59 7.63
N ASN A 177 5.94 -8.83 6.69
CA ASN A 177 5.26 -7.72 5.99
C ASN A 177 4.12 -8.13 5.03
N ARG A 178 3.78 -9.42 4.99
CA ARG A 178 2.63 -9.98 4.28
C ARG A 178 1.60 -10.61 5.21
N MET A 179 1.76 -10.46 6.53
CA MET A 179 0.75 -10.86 7.51
C MET A 179 -0.32 -9.77 7.68
N SER A 180 -1.47 -10.13 8.26
CA SER A 180 -2.62 -9.23 8.45
C SER A 180 -2.24 -7.89 9.11
N ALA A 181 -2.94 -6.83 8.70
CA ALA A 181 -2.72 -5.43 9.05
C ALA A 181 -1.40 -4.79 8.61
N SER A 182 -0.47 -5.55 8.02
CA SER A 182 0.70 -4.98 7.37
C SER A 182 0.26 -4.06 6.22
N LEU A 183 1.10 -3.08 5.89
CA LEU A 183 1.08 -2.50 4.55
C LEU A 183 1.73 -3.54 3.64
N TYR A 184 0.91 -4.23 2.83
CA TYR A 184 1.30 -5.45 2.14
C TYR A 184 2.63 -5.31 1.37
N ASP A 185 3.54 -6.25 1.63
CA ASP A 185 4.89 -6.35 1.03
C ASP A 185 5.82 -5.15 1.31
N MET A 186 5.41 -4.19 2.17
CA MET A 186 6.19 -2.99 2.47
C MET A 186 6.52 -2.86 3.97
N ILE A 187 5.52 -2.81 4.86
CA ILE A 187 5.72 -2.56 6.30
C ILE A 187 4.97 -3.61 7.15
N PRO A 188 5.66 -4.39 8.01
CA PRO A 188 5.02 -5.37 8.86
C PRO A 188 4.24 -4.74 10.01
N ALA A 189 3.08 -5.30 10.32
CA ALA A 189 2.31 -4.98 11.52
C ALA A 189 3.06 -5.39 12.80
N LYS A 190 3.27 -4.43 13.70
CA LYS A 190 3.92 -4.62 15.01
C LYS A 190 3.18 -3.85 16.11
N PRO A 191 2.62 -4.53 17.13
CA PRO A 191 2.61 -5.99 17.30
C PRO A 191 1.73 -6.70 16.26
N GLN A 192 2.01 -7.98 16.04
CA GLN A 192 1.11 -8.85 15.27
C GLN A 192 0.15 -9.54 16.24
N ASN A 193 -1.08 -9.01 16.31
CA ASN A 193 -2.09 -9.38 17.32
C ASN A 193 -3.38 -9.93 16.69
N SER A 194 -3.30 -10.48 15.48
CA SER A 194 -4.46 -11.05 14.78
C SER A 194 -5.01 -12.26 15.53
N LYS A 195 -6.34 -12.34 15.61
CA LYS A 195 -7.02 -13.52 16.12
C LYS A 195 -6.97 -14.67 15.10
N PRO A 196 -7.11 -15.93 15.54
CA PRO A 196 -7.17 -17.08 14.63
C PRO A 196 -8.31 -16.97 13.60
N PHE A 197 -8.20 -17.74 12.52
CA PHE A 197 -9.28 -17.85 11.52
C PHE A 197 -10.63 -18.22 12.19
N GLY A 198 -11.73 -17.76 11.61
CA GLY A 198 -13.07 -17.92 12.16
C GLY A 198 -13.44 -16.92 13.27
N GLU A 199 -12.49 -16.19 13.83
CA GLU A 199 -12.75 -15.11 14.78
C GLU A 199 -12.80 -13.73 14.11
N TRP A 200 -13.58 -12.82 14.69
CA TRP A 200 -13.68 -11.44 14.23
C TRP A 200 -12.55 -10.58 14.80
N ASN A 201 -11.74 -10.03 13.90
CA ASN A 201 -10.78 -8.98 14.17
C ASN A 201 -11.42 -7.60 13.98
N LYS A 202 -11.03 -6.63 14.79
CA LYS A 202 -11.42 -5.21 14.60
C LYS A 202 -10.24 -4.47 13.99
N SER A 203 -10.48 -3.66 12.98
CA SER A 203 -9.44 -2.87 12.31
C SER A 203 -9.85 -1.42 12.15
N LYS A 204 -8.85 -0.54 12.10
CA LYS A 204 -9.01 0.87 11.76
C LYS A 204 -7.90 1.31 10.81
N ILE A 205 -8.22 2.18 9.87
CA ILE A 205 -7.22 2.98 9.14
C ILE A 205 -7.54 4.45 9.40
N MET A 206 -6.55 5.20 9.88
CA MET A 206 -6.59 6.66 9.83
C MET A 206 -5.72 7.11 8.66
N CYS A 207 -6.28 7.91 7.76
CA CYS A 207 -5.56 8.61 6.70
C CYS A 207 -5.80 10.11 6.89
N TYR A 208 -4.76 10.86 7.25
CA TYR A 208 -4.89 12.28 7.54
C TYR A 208 -3.67 13.04 7.03
N LYS A 209 -3.89 13.89 6.00
CA LYS A 209 -2.87 14.78 5.43
C LYS A 209 -1.57 14.04 5.08
N GLY A 210 -1.71 12.83 4.53
CA GLY A 210 -0.61 11.96 4.10
C GLY A 210 -0.12 10.97 5.16
N THR A 211 -0.37 11.21 6.45
CA THR A 211 -0.12 10.20 7.48
C THR A 211 -1.17 9.10 7.40
N VAL A 212 -0.72 7.84 7.40
CA VAL A 212 -1.58 6.67 7.43
C VAL A 212 -1.19 5.77 8.59
N VAL A 213 -2.16 5.39 9.41
CA VAL A 213 -1.96 4.48 10.56
C VAL A 213 -2.94 3.33 10.45
N HIS A 214 -2.42 2.10 10.45
CA HIS A 214 -3.21 0.89 10.56
C HIS A 214 -3.31 0.48 12.03
N TYR A 215 -4.52 0.09 12.44
CA TYR A 215 -4.78 -0.51 13.74
C TYR A 215 -5.37 -1.90 13.55
N GLN A 216 -4.97 -2.82 14.42
CA GLN A 216 -5.55 -4.15 14.52
C GLN A 216 -5.83 -4.44 15.99
N ASN A 217 -7.05 -4.86 16.29
CA ASN A 217 -7.55 -5.16 17.64
C ASN A 217 -7.20 -4.06 18.66
N ASP A 218 -7.59 -2.82 18.31
CA ASP A 218 -7.45 -1.60 19.10
C ASP A 218 -6.02 -1.09 19.34
N GLU A 219 -4.99 -1.73 18.74
CA GLU A 219 -3.60 -1.28 18.82
C GLU A 219 -3.10 -0.74 17.47
N PRO A 220 -2.33 0.37 17.45
CA PRO A 220 -1.63 0.80 16.24
C PRO A 220 -0.51 -0.18 15.92
N VAL A 221 -0.43 -0.61 14.65
CA VAL A 221 0.51 -1.65 14.21
C VAL A 221 1.40 -1.25 13.04
N VAL A 222 0.97 -0.26 12.24
CA VAL A 222 1.75 0.30 11.13
C VAL A 222 1.50 1.81 11.08
N GLU A 223 2.54 2.59 10.84
CA GLU A 223 2.46 4.01 10.50
C GLU A 223 3.38 4.32 9.32
N TYR A 224 2.90 5.14 8.38
CA TYR A 224 3.69 5.64 7.26
C TYR A 224 3.16 7.00 6.79
N HIS A 225 3.93 7.68 5.93
CA HIS A 225 3.57 8.97 5.37
C HIS A 225 3.66 8.94 3.85
N LEU A 226 2.52 9.04 3.18
CA LEU A 226 2.41 9.16 1.72
C LEU A 226 3.13 10.42 1.22
N TRP A 227 3.57 10.36 -0.05
CA TRP A 227 4.17 11.51 -0.77
C TRP A 227 5.47 12.05 -0.15
N THR A 228 6.11 11.28 0.72
CA THR A 228 7.42 11.59 1.29
C THR A 228 8.55 10.90 0.53
N GLN A 229 9.78 11.32 0.81
CA GLN A 229 10.97 10.63 0.29
C GLN A 229 11.03 9.17 0.80
N GLN A 230 10.62 8.92 2.04
CA GLN A 230 10.54 7.58 2.61
C GLN A 230 9.52 6.72 1.86
N TRP A 231 8.36 7.27 1.50
CA TRP A 231 7.37 6.58 0.67
C TRP A 231 7.95 6.19 -0.69
N LYS A 232 8.61 7.15 -1.36
CA LYS A 232 9.29 6.89 -2.63
C LYS A 232 10.31 5.76 -2.51
N GLU A 233 11.15 5.79 -1.48
CA GLU A 233 12.19 4.76 -1.26
C GLU A 233 11.60 3.37 -0.99
N MET A 234 10.44 3.28 -0.34
CA MET A 234 9.74 2.01 -0.17
C MET A 234 9.21 1.51 -1.52
N LEU A 235 8.61 2.37 -2.34
CA LEU A 235 8.17 2.01 -3.69
C LEU A 235 9.33 1.53 -4.56
N ASP A 236 10.47 2.25 -4.54
CA ASP A 236 11.69 1.91 -5.29
C ASP A 236 12.19 0.48 -4.97
N LYS A 237 11.94 -0.01 -3.75
CA LYS A 237 12.38 -1.34 -3.27
C LYS A 237 11.30 -2.41 -3.37
N SER A 238 10.08 -2.06 -3.77
CA SER A 238 8.93 -2.96 -3.80
C SER A 238 8.78 -3.69 -5.15
N LYS A 239 7.70 -4.45 -5.29
CA LYS A 239 7.24 -4.98 -6.59
C LYS A 239 6.68 -3.89 -7.53
N PHE A 240 6.33 -2.73 -6.98
CA PHE A 240 5.81 -1.57 -7.71
C PHE A 240 6.91 -0.58 -8.10
N SER A 241 8.19 -0.97 -8.08
CA SER A 241 9.28 -0.06 -8.44
C SER A 241 9.16 0.40 -9.90
N LYS A 242 9.72 1.58 -10.19
CA LYS A 242 9.68 2.18 -11.54
C LYS A 242 10.13 1.21 -12.64
N ASP A 243 11.14 0.39 -12.36
CA ASP A 243 11.68 -0.56 -13.33
C ASP A 243 10.79 -1.81 -13.53
N LYS A 244 10.04 -2.21 -12.50
CA LYS A 244 9.19 -3.41 -12.55
C LYS A 244 7.79 -3.11 -13.07
N TRP A 245 7.23 -1.97 -12.66
CA TRP A 245 5.86 -1.58 -13.00
C TRP A 245 5.73 -0.04 -13.06
N PRO A 246 6.12 0.60 -14.16
CA PRO A 246 6.15 2.06 -14.28
C PRO A 246 4.82 2.76 -13.95
N LEU A 247 3.70 2.20 -14.41
CA LEU A 247 2.37 2.77 -14.17
C LEU A 247 1.96 2.67 -12.69
N ALA A 248 2.18 1.53 -12.04
CA ALA A 248 1.93 1.38 -10.61
C ALA A 248 2.79 2.35 -9.79
N TYR A 249 4.07 2.45 -10.16
CA TYR A 249 4.99 3.37 -9.50
C TYR A 249 4.50 4.81 -9.56
N GLU A 250 4.06 5.27 -10.73
CA GLU A 250 3.55 6.63 -10.90
C GLU A 250 2.29 6.88 -10.06
N LEU A 251 1.31 5.98 -10.16
CA LEU A 251 0.03 6.09 -9.45
C LEU A 251 0.23 6.07 -7.94
N LEU A 252 1.11 5.20 -7.43
CA LEU A 252 1.42 5.09 -6.00
C LEU A 252 2.30 6.24 -5.52
N LEU A 253 3.27 6.71 -6.32
CA LEU A 253 4.10 7.87 -5.96
C LEU A 253 3.21 9.11 -5.75
N ASN A 254 2.20 9.28 -6.60
CA ASN A 254 1.16 10.29 -6.47
C ASN A 254 -0.15 9.72 -5.91
N CYS A 255 -0.09 8.81 -4.94
CA CYS A 255 -1.25 8.09 -4.38
C CYS A 255 -2.45 9.02 -4.12
N GLY A 256 -3.63 8.63 -4.62
CA GLY A 256 -4.85 9.46 -4.60
C GLY A 256 -4.95 10.51 -5.72
N GLY A 257 -4.05 10.49 -6.70
CA GLY A 257 -4.03 11.43 -7.82
C GLY A 257 -3.79 12.90 -7.39
N PRO A 258 -4.14 13.88 -8.22
CA PRO A 258 -3.94 15.31 -7.91
C PRO A 258 -4.76 15.78 -6.68
N ASN A 259 -5.92 15.19 -6.44
CA ASN A 259 -6.82 15.60 -5.37
C ASN A 259 -6.47 15.00 -4.00
N LYS A 260 -5.60 13.96 -3.99
CA LYS A 260 -5.26 13.16 -2.82
C LYS A 260 -6.50 12.50 -2.21
N GLU A 261 -7.28 11.83 -3.06
CA GLU A 261 -8.50 11.13 -2.66
C GLU A 261 -8.68 9.86 -3.49
N GLY A 262 -9.40 8.87 -2.98
CA GLY A 262 -9.77 7.69 -3.76
C GLY A 262 -10.75 6.79 -3.05
N PHE A 263 -11.15 5.70 -3.70
CA PHE A 263 -12.13 4.77 -3.15
C PHE A 263 -11.51 3.88 -2.06
N ILE A 264 -12.39 3.36 -1.20
CA ILE A 264 -12.09 2.26 -0.31
C ILE A 264 -12.62 0.99 -0.96
N GLY A 265 -11.82 -0.09 -0.92
CA GLY A 265 -12.19 -1.35 -1.55
C GLY A 265 -11.84 -2.58 -0.74
N LEU A 266 -12.51 -3.69 -1.07
CA LEU A 266 -12.33 -5.03 -0.50
C LEU A 266 -11.86 -5.96 -1.61
N GLN A 267 -10.80 -6.71 -1.37
CA GLN A 267 -10.17 -7.55 -2.38
C GLN A 267 -10.92 -8.87 -2.59
N ASP A 268 -11.06 -9.28 -3.85
CA ASP A 268 -11.33 -10.67 -4.19
C ASP A 268 -10.02 -11.41 -4.46
N HIS A 269 -9.59 -12.24 -3.52
CA HIS A 269 -8.42 -13.11 -3.67
C HIS A 269 -8.82 -14.60 -3.72
N GLY A 270 -10.09 -14.87 -4.09
CA GLY A 270 -10.60 -16.21 -4.29
C GLY A 270 -10.87 -17.01 -3.02
N ASP A 271 -10.83 -16.42 -1.82
CA ASP A 271 -11.09 -17.11 -0.56
C ASP A 271 -12.28 -16.50 0.20
N ASP A 272 -12.92 -17.30 1.07
CA ASP A 272 -14.05 -16.83 1.88
C ASP A 272 -13.61 -15.85 2.99
N VAL A 273 -14.08 -14.60 2.88
CA VAL A 273 -13.81 -13.51 3.83
C VAL A 273 -15.07 -12.69 4.08
N TRP A 274 -15.30 -12.32 5.34
CA TRP A 274 -16.46 -11.56 5.79
C TRP A 274 -16.05 -10.22 6.39
N TYR A 275 -16.83 -9.18 6.12
CA TYR A 275 -16.64 -7.81 6.59
C TYR A 275 -17.94 -7.25 7.19
N ARG A 276 -17.89 -6.63 8.36
CA ARG A 276 -19.06 -6.00 8.99
C ARG A 276 -18.68 -4.74 9.76
N ASN A 277 -19.69 -4.05 10.29
CA ASN A 277 -19.50 -2.82 11.08
C ASN A 277 -18.64 -1.78 10.35
N ILE A 278 -18.79 -1.69 9.03
CA ILE A 278 -17.99 -0.80 8.17
C ILE A 278 -18.55 0.61 8.29
N LYS A 279 -17.73 1.52 8.82
CA LYS A 279 -18.09 2.93 9.00
C LYS A 279 -16.88 3.82 8.78
N ILE A 280 -17.15 5.06 8.40
CA ILE A 280 -16.11 6.06 8.10
C ILE A 280 -16.43 7.40 8.74
N LYS A 281 -15.43 8.06 9.27
CA LYS A 281 -15.51 9.43 9.76
C LYS A 281 -14.62 10.32 8.90
N ILE A 282 -15.19 11.39 8.37
CA ILE A 282 -14.45 12.39 7.59
C ILE A 282 -13.65 13.28 8.55
N LEU A 283 -12.41 13.60 8.17
CA LEU A 283 -11.51 14.48 8.92
C LEU A 283 -11.21 15.74 8.09
N ASP A 284 -11.05 16.89 8.76
CA ASP A 284 -10.79 18.19 8.13
C ASP A 284 -9.29 18.60 8.14
#